data_AF-A0A1R1WXX2-F1
#
_entry.id   AF-A0A1R1WXX2-F1
#
_cell.length_a   1.000
_cell.length_b   1.000
_cell.length_c   1.000
_cell.angle_alpha   90.00
_cell.angle_beta   90.00
_cell.angle_gamma   90.00
#
_symmetry.space_group_name_H-M   'P 1'
#
loop_
_entity.id
_entity.type
_entity.pdbx_description
1 polymer ?
#
loop_
_entity_poly.entity_id
_entity_poly.type
_entity_poly.pdbx_seq_one_letter_code
_entity_poly.pdbx_strand_id
1 'polypeptide(L)'
;MFSVALNLASQSSEENNQELSAQIHLEQGEYFMDRNEPELAILEYINTIGEIDPSFVIVKLLDIQYLGILITYLENLHSKNAASNDHSMLLLTCYSKHGDESKLIDFLESRTSIDNDPLRDNSYFDVETAIEICLKEGHFLTALTIAEKFNNNHAVLNIIIYKMFDYKRALEFFASVFNSYYNASSSSSRIGVIENLSLVQKFGRILLSNLPSEFTDFLVSLCVNFKVDPTSMKHLFVGYSQYLVMFYENYSILKYGYDILNSPIEDFFEIKDKILKNIDNNSDIDKNDIETTDTPKDNLILIN
;
A
#
# COMPACT_ATOMS: atom_id res chain seq x y z
N MET A 1 21.05 -43.47 23.16
CA MET A 1 21.21 -43.03 24.56
C MET A 1 20.02 -42.19 25.00
N PHE A 2 19.58 -41.21 24.20
CA PHE A 2 18.39 -40.38 24.49
C PHE A 2 17.07 -41.17 24.62
N SER A 3 16.85 -42.24 23.86
CA SER A 3 15.66 -43.10 24.01
C SER A 3 15.55 -43.78 25.40
N VAL A 4 16.67 -43.99 26.09
CA VAL A 4 16.67 -44.53 27.46
C VAL A 4 16.35 -43.41 28.46
N ALA A 5 16.90 -42.21 28.25
CA ALA A 5 16.59 -41.04 29.05
C ALA A 5 15.11 -40.66 28.97
N LEU A 6 14.50 -40.70 27.77
CA LEU A 6 13.07 -40.48 27.55
C LEU A 6 12.18 -41.52 28.23
N ASN A 7 12.60 -42.79 28.22
CA ASN A 7 11.89 -43.85 28.94
C ASN A 7 12.02 -43.68 30.46
N LEU A 8 13.16 -43.19 30.96
CA LEU A 8 13.35 -42.92 32.38
C LEU A 8 12.57 -41.68 32.84
N ALA A 9 12.54 -40.61 32.04
CA ALA A 9 11.77 -39.40 32.29
C ALA A 9 10.25 -39.64 32.24
N SER A 10 9.78 -40.58 31.41
CA SER A 10 8.36 -40.97 31.38
C SER A 10 7.98 -41.94 32.52
N GLN A 11 8.95 -42.58 33.16
CA GLN A 11 8.75 -43.50 34.30
C GLN A 11 8.96 -42.86 35.67
N SER A 12 9.61 -41.69 35.76
CA SER A 12 9.68 -40.91 37.00
C SER A 12 8.28 -40.45 37.42
N SER A 13 7.98 -40.44 38.71
CA SER A 13 6.68 -40.01 39.25
C SER A 13 6.75 -38.58 39.79
N GLU A 14 7.40 -37.69 39.05
CA GLU A 14 7.61 -36.29 39.42
C GLU A 14 6.65 -35.39 38.62
N GLU A 15 6.16 -34.31 39.23
CA GLU A 15 5.27 -33.34 38.57
C GLU A 15 5.93 -32.65 37.36
N ASN A 16 7.26 -32.75 37.19
CA ASN A 16 8.06 -32.13 36.13
C ASN A 16 8.46 -33.07 34.96
N ASN A 17 7.79 -34.21 34.79
CA ASN A 17 8.14 -35.16 33.72
C ASN A 17 8.07 -34.54 32.31
N GLN A 18 7.11 -33.65 32.06
CA GLN A 18 6.92 -33.02 30.76
C GLN A 18 8.06 -32.06 30.44
N GLU A 19 8.43 -31.20 31.38
CA GLU A 19 9.59 -30.30 31.26
C GLU A 19 10.89 -31.07 31.04
N LEU A 20 11.13 -32.14 31.82
CA LEU A 20 12.32 -32.98 31.67
C LEU A 20 12.36 -33.69 30.29
N SER A 21 11.21 -34.18 29.82
CA SER A 21 11.11 -34.79 28.50
C SER A 21 11.38 -33.78 27.38
N ALA A 22 10.88 -32.55 27.51
CA ALA A 22 11.11 -31.49 26.56
C ALA A 22 12.58 -31.08 26.53
N GLN A 23 13.27 -31.06 27.68
CA GLN A 23 14.71 -30.78 27.75
C GLN A 23 15.53 -31.85 27.04
N ILE A 24 15.15 -33.12 27.17
CA ILE A 24 15.79 -34.23 26.44
C ILE A 24 15.59 -34.07 24.94
N HIS A 25 14.37 -33.71 24.50
CA HIS A 25 14.09 -33.42 23.09
C HIS A 25 14.90 -32.23 22.56
N LEU A 26 15.09 -31.17 23.37
CA LEU A 26 15.92 -30.03 23.00
C LEU A 26 17.39 -30.44 22.78
N GLU A 27 17.98 -31.19 23.71
CA GLU A 27 19.36 -31.69 23.59
C GLU A 27 19.51 -32.66 22.41
N GLN A 28 18.51 -33.52 22.18
CA GLN A 28 18.52 -34.43 21.05
C GLN A 28 18.44 -33.68 19.71
N GLY A 29 17.63 -32.62 19.64
CA GLY A 29 17.57 -31.74 18.46
C GLY A 29 18.89 -31.01 18.21
N GLU A 30 19.55 -30.48 19.25
CA GLU A 30 20.90 -29.90 19.14
C GLU A 30 21.92 -30.91 18.60
N TYR A 31 21.91 -32.13 19.11
CA TYR A 31 22.78 -33.19 18.63
C TYR A 31 22.60 -33.48 17.13
N PHE A 32 21.36 -33.45 16.63
CA PHE A 32 21.08 -33.60 15.20
C PHE A 32 21.53 -32.39 14.37
N MET A 33 21.40 -31.17 14.90
CA MET A 33 21.92 -29.97 14.25
C MET A 33 23.45 -30.01 14.11
N ASP A 34 24.18 -30.43 15.15
CA ASP A 34 25.63 -30.59 15.14
C ASP A 34 26.11 -31.63 14.12
N ARG A 35 25.25 -32.61 13.82
CA ARG A 35 25.49 -33.64 12.80
C ARG A 35 25.05 -33.24 11.39
N ASN A 36 24.52 -32.03 11.22
CA ASN A 36 23.97 -31.54 9.97
C ASN A 36 22.80 -32.41 9.44
N GLU A 37 21.97 -32.92 10.36
CA GLU A 37 20.74 -33.69 10.10
C GLU A 37 19.49 -32.88 10.52
N PRO A 38 19.22 -31.71 9.90
CA PRO A 38 18.22 -30.77 10.43
C PRO A 38 16.77 -31.25 10.27
N GLU A 39 16.49 -32.15 9.33
CA GLU A 39 15.17 -32.79 9.16
C GLU A 39 14.79 -33.68 10.35
N LEU A 40 15.78 -34.26 11.04
CA LEU A 40 15.53 -35.01 12.27
C LEU A 40 15.45 -34.07 13.47
N ALA A 41 16.29 -33.03 13.50
CA ALA A 41 16.27 -32.02 14.56
C ALA A 41 14.89 -31.36 14.72
N ILE A 42 14.22 -31.03 13.61
CA ILE A 42 12.92 -30.37 13.66
C ILE A 42 11.83 -31.23 14.31
N LEU A 43 11.86 -32.55 14.10
CA LEU A 43 10.90 -33.46 14.72
C LEU A 43 11.03 -33.44 16.25
N GLU A 44 12.26 -33.34 16.75
CA GLU A 44 12.53 -33.21 18.18
C GLU A 44 12.13 -31.83 18.71
N TYR A 45 12.48 -30.76 17.98
CA TYR A 45 12.10 -29.41 18.37
C TYR A 45 10.58 -29.19 18.42
N ILE A 46 9.79 -29.80 17.53
CA ILE A 46 8.33 -29.72 17.59
C ILE A 46 7.80 -30.31 18.91
N ASN A 47 8.46 -31.32 19.48
CA ASN A 47 8.06 -31.93 20.75
C ASN A 47 8.36 -31.04 21.96
N THR A 48 9.20 -30.00 21.83
CA THR A 48 9.48 -29.07 22.94
C THR A 48 8.42 -27.97 23.08
N ILE A 49 7.58 -27.78 22.07
CA ILE A 49 6.57 -26.71 22.05
C ILE A 49 5.55 -26.91 23.17
N GLY A 50 5.37 -25.87 23.98
CA GLY A 50 4.43 -25.83 25.12
C GLY A 50 5.15 -25.84 26.47
N GLU A 51 6.32 -26.47 26.52
CA GLU A 51 7.11 -26.63 27.76
C GLU A 51 8.36 -25.73 27.75
N ILE A 52 8.99 -25.53 26.58
CA ILE A 52 10.21 -24.72 26.42
C ILE A 52 9.90 -23.45 25.63
N ASP A 53 10.54 -22.34 26.02
CA ASP A 53 10.47 -21.07 25.29
C ASP A 53 10.96 -21.26 23.83
N PRO A 54 10.11 -20.98 22.82
CA PRO A 54 10.45 -21.14 21.40
C PRO A 54 11.70 -20.38 20.96
N SER A 55 12.06 -19.29 21.65
CA SER A 55 13.22 -18.44 21.35
C SER A 55 14.53 -19.25 21.33
N PHE A 56 14.67 -20.25 22.21
CA PHE A 56 15.85 -21.12 22.27
C PHE A 56 16.05 -21.95 21.00
N VAL A 57 14.95 -22.34 20.34
CA VAL A 57 14.98 -23.08 19.09
C VAL A 57 15.13 -22.12 17.91
N ILE A 58 14.37 -21.03 17.90
CA ILE A 58 14.36 -20.05 16.79
C ILE A 58 15.76 -19.51 16.53
N VAL A 59 16.50 -19.09 17.57
CA VAL A 59 17.86 -18.52 17.41
C VAL A 59 18.81 -19.46 16.67
N LYS A 60 18.65 -20.78 16.83
CA LYS A 60 19.47 -21.80 16.15
C LYS A 60 19.11 -21.99 14.68
N LEU A 61 17.88 -21.64 14.31
CA LEU A 61 17.32 -21.83 12.96
C LEU A 61 17.27 -20.53 12.14
N LEU A 62 17.82 -19.42 12.64
CA LEU A 62 17.80 -18.11 11.96
C LEU A 62 18.69 -18.03 10.72
N ASP A 63 19.61 -18.98 10.52
CA ASP A 63 20.43 -19.03 9.31
C ASP A 63 19.56 -19.30 8.07
N ILE A 64 19.87 -18.62 6.96
CA ILE A 64 19.11 -18.70 5.71
C ILE A 64 19.07 -20.13 5.16
N GLN A 65 20.09 -20.95 5.45
CA GLN A 65 20.11 -22.36 5.06
C GLN A 65 19.05 -23.21 5.76
N TYR A 66 18.54 -22.74 6.92
CA TYR A 66 17.50 -23.42 7.70
C TYR A 66 16.12 -22.78 7.55
N LEU A 67 15.95 -21.83 6.60
CA LEU A 67 14.70 -21.09 6.42
C LEU A 67 13.47 -22.00 6.31
N GLY A 68 13.53 -23.07 5.52
CA GLY A 68 12.42 -24.03 5.39
C GLY A 68 12.09 -24.74 6.69
N ILE A 69 13.11 -25.12 7.47
CA ILE A 69 12.95 -25.78 8.78
C ILE A 69 12.36 -24.81 9.81
N LEU A 70 12.82 -23.55 9.82
CA LEU A 70 12.28 -22.50 10.66
C LEU A 70 10.79 -22.26 10.37
N ILE A 71 10.40 -22.23 9.08
CA ILE A 71 9.00 -22.12 8.67
C ILE A 71 8.19 -23.28 9.25
N THR A 72 8.65 -24.52 9.10
CA THR A 72 7.96 -25.70 9.65
C THR A 72 7.83 -25.62 11.17
N TYR A 73 8.86 -25.15 11.87
CA TYR A 73 8.79 -24.96 13.32
C TYR A 73 7.72 -23.93 13.71
N LEU A 74 7.72 -22.77 13.07
CA LEU A 74 6.78 -21.68 13.32
C LEU A 74 5.33 -22.05 12.94
N GLU A 75 5.12 -22.79 11.86
CA GLU A 75 3.81 -23.35 11.48
C GLU A 75 3.26 -24.29 12.58
N ASN A 76 4.11 -25.16 13.14
CA ASN A 76 3.73 -26.04 14.25
C ASN A 76 3.52 -25.28 15.56
N LEU A 77 4.24 -24.18 15.75
CA LEU A 77 4.02 -23.28 16.89
C LEU A 77 2.63 -22.64 16.83
N HIS A 78 2.20 -22.23 15.63
CA HIS A 78 0.86 -21.73 15.38
C HIS A 78 -0.22 -22.80 15.57
N SER A 79 -0.01 -24.03 15.05
CA SER A 79 -1.00 -25.10 15.18
C SER A 79 -1.27 -25.51 16.63
N LYS A 80 -0.26 -25.37 17.51
CA LYS A 80 -0.37 -25.60 18.96
C LYS A 80 -0.85 -24.39 19.76
N ASN A 81 -1.20 -23.26 19.12
CA ASN A 81 -1.57 -22.00 19.77
C ASN A 81 -0.52 -21.45 20.76
N ALA A 82 0.76 -21.77 20.55
CA ALA A 82 1.88 -21.31 21.37
C ALA A 82 2.65 -20.12 20.74
N ALA A 83 2.19 -19.63 19.58
CA ALA A 83 2.83 -18.54 18.86
C ALA A 83 2.40 -17.16 19.40
N SER A 84 3.38 -16.27 19.58
CA SER A 84 3.18 -14.86 19.89
C SER A 84 3.03 -14.02 18.61
N ASN A 85 2.76 -12.72 18.77
CA ASN A 85 2.75 -11.78 17.65
C ASN A 85 4.14 -11.66 16.99
N ASP A 86 5.22 -11.68 17.79
CA ASP A 86 6.59 -11.66 17.26
C ASP A 86 6.90 -12.91 16.42
N HIS A 87 6.45 -14.09 16.88
CA HIS A 87 6.59 -15.34 16.12
C HIS A 87 5.81 -15.30 14.80
N SER A 88 4.64 -14.66 14.82
CA SER A 88 3.83 -14.46 13.61
C SER A 88 4.58 -13.56 12.62
N MET A 89 5.18 -12.46 13.10
CA MET A 89 5.93 -11.49 12.29
C MET A 89 7.15 -12.13 11.65
N LEU A 90 7.84 -12.95 12.42
CA LEU A 90 8.95 -13.75 11.92
C LEU A 90 8.49 -14.73 10.85
N LEU A 91 7.37 -15.44 11.05
CA LEU A 91 6.83 -16.39 10.07
C LEU A 91 6.46 -15.69 8.76
N LEU A 92 5.78 -14.55 8.83
CA LEU A 92 5.45 -13.72 7.68
C LEU A 92 6.69 -13.31 6.88
N THR A 93 7.72 -12.84 7.60
CA THR A 93 9.02 -12.48 7.00
C THR A 93 9.68 -13.70 6.35
N CYS A 94 9.61 -14.87 7.00
CA CYS A 94 10.15 -16.11 6.46
C CYS A 94 9.43 -16.54 5.19
N TYR A 95 8.09 -16.46 5.13
CA TYR A 95 7.34 -16.77 3.91
C TYR A 95 7.70 -15.84 2.76
N SER A 96 7.81 -14.54 3.05
CA SER A 96 8.24 -13.55 2.05
C SER A 96 9.61 -13.94 1.48
N LYS A 97 10.60 -14.19 2.35
CA LYS A 97 11.97 -14.61 1.96
C LYS A 97 12.03 -15.95 1.24
N HIS A 98 11.18 -16.90 1.62
CA HIS A 98 11.11 -18.21 0.99
C HIS A 98 10.47 -18.15 -0.41
N GLY A 99 9.70 -17.09 -0.70
CA GLY A 99 9.02 -16.90 -1.98
C GLY A 99 7.81 -17.81 -2.18
N ASP A 100 7.26 -18.40 -1.11
CA ASP A 100 6.04 -19.20 -1.18
C ASP A 100 4.81 -18.29 -1.05
N GLU A 101 4.39 -17.73 -2.18
CA GLU A 101 3.28 -16.78 -2.24
C GLU A 101 1.96 -17.41 -1.76
N SER A 102 1.74 -18.70 -2.02
CA SER A 102 0.49 -19.38 -1.64
C SER A 102 0.36 -19.42 -0.13
N LYS A 103 1.39 -19.92 0.56
CA LYS A 103 1.38 -19.99 2.03
C LYS A 103 1.28 -18.62 2.68
N LEU A 104 1.96 -17.62 2.12
CA LEU A 104 1.89 -16.25 2.59
C LEU A 104 0.46 -15.71 2.52
N ILE A 105 -0.20 -15.90 1.38
CA ILE A 105 -1.57 -15.47 1.15
C ILE A 105 -2.55 -16.23 2.07
N ASP A 106 -2.42 -17.55 2.16
CA ASP A 106 -3.27 -18.39 3.02
C ASP A 106 -3.12 -18.00 4.49
N PHE A 107 -1.90 -17.66 4.92
CA PHE A 107 -1.63 -17.18 6.26
C PHE A 107 -2.32 -15.83 6.53
N LEU A 108 -2.25 -14.88 5.60
CA LEU A 108 -2.95 -13.60 5.72
C LEU A 108 -4.47 -13.78 5.76
N GLU A 109 -5.03 -14.60 4.88
CA GLU A 109 -6.48 -14.88 4.86
C GLU A 109 -6.97 -15.51 6.16
N SER A 110 -6.20 -16.45 6.71
CA SER A 110 -6.53 -17.08 8.00
C SER A 110 -6.60 -16.07 9.14
N ARG A 111 -5.84 -14.96 9.06
CA ARG A 111 -5.83 -13.93 10.09
C ARG A 111 -6.94 -12.91 9.91
N THR A 112 -7.15 -12.44 8.68
CA THR A 112 -8.22 -11.46 8.36
C THR A 112 -9.62 -12.05 8.45
N SER A 113 -9.79 -13.37 8.27
CA SER A 113 -11.11 -14.02 8.41
C SER A 113 -11.54 -14.23 9.87
N ILE A 114 -10.60 -14.19 10.82
CA ILE A 114 -10.84 -14.46 12.26
C ILE A 114 -11.11 -13.15 13.03
N ASP A 115 -11.33 -12.02 12.34
CA ASP A 115 -11.54 -10.65 12.86
C ASP A 115 -12.81 -10.43 13.75
N ASN A 116 -13.44 -11.48 14.28
CA ASN A 116 -14.56 -11.36 15.23
C ASN A 116 -14.18 -11.63 16.70
N ASP A 117 -12.89 -11.82 17.03
CA ASP A 117 -12.46 -11.95 18.44
C ASP A 117 -11.81 -10.65 18.94
N PRO A 118 -12.55 -9.79 19.67
CA PRO A 118 -12.07 -8.50 20.17
C PRO A 118 -10.97 -8.63 21.25
N LEU A 119 -10.60 -9.83 21.68
CA LEU A 119 -9.51 -10.07 22.63
C LEU A 119 -8.15 -10.35 21.97
N ARG A 120 -8.10 -10.61 20.66
CA ARG A 120 -6.82 -10.76 19.95
C ARG A 120 -6.37 -9.38 19.46
N ASP A 121 -5.22 -8.93 19.98
CA ASP A 121 -4.53 -7.74 19.50
C ASP A 121 -4.04 -7.96 18.05
N ASN A 122 -4.96 -7.81 17.10
CA ASN A 122 -4.73 -7.93 15.65
C ASN A 122 -4.02 -6.68 15.08
N SER A 123 -3.65 -5.70 15.92
CA SER A 123 -3.02 -4.43 15.49
C SER A 123 -1.64 -4.63 14.85
N TYR A 124 -0.93 -5.72 15.18
CA TYR A 124 0.41 -5.99 14.65
C TYR A 124 0.42 -6.62 13.26
N PHE A 125 -0.73 -7.07 12.77
CA PHE A 125 -0.83 -7.97 11.62
C PHE A 125 -1.89 -7.52 10.63
N ASP A 126 -1.65 -6.36 10.02
CA ASP A 126 -2.46 -5.86 8.92
C ASP A 126 -1.85 -6.21 7.56
N VAL A 127 -2.71 -6.20 6.53
CA VAL A 127 -2.33 -6.43 5.14
C VAL A 127 -1.26 -5.43 4.69
N GLU A 128 -1.29 -4.20 5.21
CA GLU A 128 -0.33 -3.15 4.87
C GLU A 128 1.09 -3.52 5.34
N THR A 129 1.24 -3.99 6.59
CA THR A 129 2.55 -4.45 7.09
C THR A 129 3.10 -5.60 6.26
N ALA A 130 2.24 -6.53 5.81
CA ALA A 130 2.66 -7.63 4.95
C ALA A 130 3.14 -7.15 3.57
N ILE A 131 2.45 -6.18 2.98
CA ILE A 131 2.86 -5.53 1.73
C ILE A 131 4.22 -4.84 1.95
N GLU A 132 4.40 -4.10 3.04
CA GLU A 132 5.67 -3.41 3.34
C GLU A 132 6.84 -4.38 3.49
N ILE A 133 6.65 -5.51 4.16
CA ILE A 133 7.70 -6.53 4.34
C ILE A 133 8.09 -7.11 2.98
N CYS A 134 7.11 -7.49 2.14
CA CYS A 134 7.39 -7.98 0.80
C CYS A 134 8.13 -6.94 -0.05
N LEU A 135 7.79 -5.66 0.11
CA LEU A 135 8.48 -4.56 -0.57
C LEU A 135 9.92 -4.35 -0.09
N LYS A 136 10.18 -4.52 1.22
CA LYS A 136 11.53 -4.41 1.81
C LYS A 136 12.44 -5.56 1.35
N GLU A 137 11.90 -6.76 1.24
CA GLU A 137 12.61 -7.95 0.76
C GLU A 137 12.77 -7.97 -0.78
N GLY A 138 12.09 -7.06 -1.50
CA GLY A 138 12.20 -6.93 -2.97
C GLY A 138 11.25 -7.85 -3.75
N HIS A 139 10.31 -8.52 -3.08
CA HIS A 139 9.29 -9.37 -3.68
C HIS A 139 8.10 -8.54 -4.18
N PHE A 140 8.32 -7.73 -5.23
CA PHE A 140 7.31 -6.81 -5.76
C PHE A 140 6.08 -7.50 -6.34
N LEU A 141 6.26 -8.64 -7.00
CA LEU A 141 5.14 -9.40 -7.59
C LEU A 141 4.23 -9.98 -6.50
N THR A 142 4.82 -10.54 -5.45
CA THR A 142 4.09 -11.07 -4.30
C THR A 142 3.36 -9.95 -3.54
N ALA A 143 4.01 -8.81 -3.33
CA ALA A 143 3.36 -7.64 -2.73
C ALA A 143 2.14 -7.18 -3.56
N LEU A 144 2.26 -7.22 -4.89
CA LEU A 144 1.19 -6.85 -5.81
C LEU A 144 0.03 -7.85 -5.76
N THR A 145 0.29 -9.17 -5.77
CA THR A 145 -0.76 -10.18 -5.68
C THR A 145 -1.52 -10.11 -4.36
N ILE A 146 -0.83 -9.83 -3.25
CA ILE A 146 -1.46 -9.57 -1.95
C ILE A 146 -2.35 -8.33 -2.04
N ALA A 147 -1.82 -7.20 -2.53
CA ALA A 147 -2.58 -5.95 -2.61
C ALA A 147 -3.84 -6.09 -3.50
N GLU A 148 -3.75 -6.80 -4.62
CA GLU A 148 -4.88 -7.10 -5.50
C GLU A 148 -5.92 -7.98 -4.79
N LYS A 149 -5.47 -9.04 -4.10
CA LYS A 149 -6.37 -9.99 -3.42
C LYS A 149 -7.18 -9.36 -2.27
N PHE A 150 -6.56 -8.42 -1.56
CA PHE A 150 -7.21 -7.67 -0.47
C PHE A 150 -7.88 -6.36 -0.94
N ASN A 151 -8.00 -6.11 -2.24
CA ASN A 151 -8.62 -4.91 -2.83
C ASN A 151 -8.02 -3.57 -2.37
N ASN A 152 -6.73 -3.52 -2.06
CA ASN A 152 -6.03 -2.27 -1.71
C ASN A 152 -5.52 -1.57 -2.97
N ASN A 153 -6.42 -0.83 -3.65
CA ASN A 153 -6.11 -0.13 -4.90
C ASN A 153 -4.97 0.89 -4.76
N HIS A 154 -4.84 1.53 -3.59
CA HIS A 154 -3.77 2.49 -3.34
C HIS A 154 -2.40 1.81 -3.34
N ALA A 155 -2.27 0.69 -2.63
CA ALA A 155 -1.04 -0.10 -2.59
C ALA A 155 -0.69 -0.68 -3.97
N VAL A 156 -1.66 -1.24 -4.70
CA VAL A 156 -1.45 -1.75 -6.07
C VAL A 156 -0.80 -0.70 -6.96
N LEU A 157 -1.40 0.49 -7.03
CA LEU A 157 -0.88 1.59 -7.85
C LEU A 157 0.49 2.06 -7.37
N ASN A 158 0.70 2.14 -6.06
CA ASN A 158 1.98 2.53 -5.47
C ASN A 158 3.11 1.57 -5.89
N ILE A 159 2.84 0.27 -5.86
CA ILE A 159 3.78 -0.78 -6.26
C ILE A 159 4.08 -0.68 -7.76
N ILE A 160 3.04 -0.65 -8.61
CA ILE A 160 3.22 -0.64 -10.06
C ILE A 160 3.98 0.62 -10.52
N ILE A 161 3.62 1.80 -9.99
CA ILE A 161 4.17 3.08 -10.44
C ILE A 161 5.57 3.34 -9.90
N TYR A 162 5.81 3.12 -8.61
CA TYR A 162 7.06 3.53 -7.97
C TYR A 162 8.07 2.41 -7.76
N LYS A 163 7.64 1.14 -7.77
CA LYS A 163 8.54 -0.02 -7.60
C LYS A 163 8.81 -0.72 -8.93
N MET A 164 7.77 -0.95 -9.72
CA MET A 164 7.90 -1.64 -11.02
C MET A 164 8.12 -0.68 -12.20
N PHE A 165 7.75 0.60 -12.06
CA PHE A 165 7.78 1.61 -13.13
C PHE A 165 6.99 1.20 -14.38
N ASP A 166 5.97 0.36 -14.23
CA ASP A 166 5.13 -0.11 -15.33
C ASP A 166 3.87 0.78 -15.45
N TYR A 167 4.05 1.95 -16.07
CA TYR A 167 2.98 2.94 -16.21
C TYR A 167 1.81 2.43 -17.05
N LYS A 168 2.07 1.52 -18.00
CA LYS A 168 1.02 0.97 -18.86
C LYS A 168 0.12 0.04 -18.06
N ARG A 169 0.70 -0.85 -17.26
CA ARG A 169 -0.06 -1.71 -16.35
C ARG A 169 -0.84 -0.90 -15.31
N ALA A 170 -0.26 0.21 -14.81
CA ALA A 170 -0.97 1.10 -13.89
C ALA A 170 -2.21 1.73 -14.55
N LEU A 171 -2.11 2.13 -15.82
CA LEU A 171 -3.25 2.66 -16.58
C LEU A 171 -4.31 1.58 -16.85
N GLU A 172 -3.89 0.36 -17.21
CA GLU A 172 -4.78 -0.79 -17.38
C GLU A 172 -5.52 -1.13 -16.09
N PHE A 173 -4.84 -1.06 -14.95
CA PHE A 173 -5.44 -1.24 -13.62
C PHE A 173 -6.46 -0.14 -13.31
N PHE A 174 -6.14 1.13 -13.56
CA PHE A 174 -7.13 2.19 -13.43
C PHE A 174 -8.37 1.91 -14.28
N ALA A 175 -8.19 1.56 -15.56
CA ALA A 175 -9.29 1.23 -16.45
C ALA A 175 -10.14 0.06 -15.92
N SER A 176 -9.52 -1.00 -15.40
CA SER A 176 -10.26 -2.15 -14.85
C SER A 176 -11.07 -1.77 -13.62
N VAL A 177 -10.50 -0.99 -12.71
CA VAL A 177 -11.19 -0.49 -11.50
C VAL A 177 -12.41 0.34 -11.88
N PHE A 178 -12.28 1.33 -12.76
CA PHE A 178 -13.41 2.17 -13.15
C PHE A 178 -14.46 1.38 -13.97
N ASN A 179 -14.04 0.46 -14.84
CA ASN A 179 -14.97 -0.38 -15.61
C ASN A 179 -15.84 -1.28 -14.71
N SER A 180 -15.32 -1.73 -13.56
CA SER A 180 -16.13 -2.50 -12.59
C SER A 180 -17.36 -1.72 -12.10
N TYR A 181 -17.27 -0.38 -12.07
CA TYR A 181 -18.35 0.51 -11.64
C TYR A 181 -19.27 0.96 -12.77
N TYR A 182 -18.88 0.80 -14.04
CA TYR A 182 -19.61 1.32 -15.21
C TYR A 182 -21.05 0.77 -15.31
N ASN A 183 -21.26 -0.51 -14.99
CA ASN A 183 -22.58 -1.16 -15.06
C ASN A 183 -23.37 -1.10 -13.74
N ALA A 184 -22.77 -0.62 -12.65
CA ALA A 184 -23.40 -0.61 -11.34
C ALA A 184 -24.24 0.67 -11.17
N SER A 185 -25.56 0.56 -11.34
CA SER A 185 -26.51 1.69 -11.23
C SER A 185 -26.83 2.10 -9.78
N SER A 186 -26.03 1.66 -8.81
CA SER A 186 -26.29 1.81 -7.37
C SER A 186 -25.52 3.01 -6.78
N SER A 187 -26.05 3.63 -5.72
CA SER A 187 -25.38 4.71 -4.98
C SER A 187 -23.97 4.32 -4.49
N SER A 188 -23.75 3.05 -4.15
CA SER A 188 -22.44 2.51 -3.76
C SER A 188 -21.40 2.57 -4.89
N SER A 189 -21.82 2.51 -6.15
CA SER A 189 -20.94 2.66 -7.32
C SER A 189 -20.36 4.08 -7.41
N ARG A 190 -21.18 5.10 -7.10
CA ARG A 190 -20.73 6.49 -7.10
C ARG A 190 -19.70 6.77 -6.00
N ILE A 191 -19.86 6.15 -4.82
CA ILE A 191 -18.89 6.27 -3.73
C ILE A 191 -17.53 5.69 -4.15
N GLY A 192 -17.52 4.50 -4.78
CA GLY A 192 -16.30 3.87 -5.27
C GLY A 192 -15.61 4.70 -6.36
N VAL A 193 -16.38 5.32 -7.27
CA VAL A 193 -15.83 6.23 -8.28
C VAL A 193 -15.14 7.43 -7.64
N ILE A 194 -15.71 8.04 -6.60
CA ILE A 194 -15.13 9.20 -5.92
C ILE A 194 -13.83 8.83 -5.19
N GLU A 195 -13.82 7.70 -4.48
CA GLU A 195 -12.62 7.22 -3.78
C GLU A 195 -11.48 6.97 -4.76
N ASN A 196 -11.75 6.26 -5.85
CA ASN A 196 -10.74 5.99 -6.88
C ASN A 196 -10.35 7.24 -7.68
N LEU A 197 -11.19 8.28 -7.71
CA LEU A 197 -10.83 9.57 -8.31
C LEU A 197 -9.68 10.25 -7.56
N SER A 198 -9.67 10.14 -6.23
CA SER A 198 -8.57 10.68 -5.42
C SER A 198 -7.23 10.01 -5.76
N LEU A 199 -7.26 8.71 -6.13
CA LEU A 199 -6.09 7.98 -6.61
C LEU A 199 -5.63 8.51 -7.98
N VAL A 200 -6.57 8.74 -8.91
CA VAL A 200 -6.27 9.37 -10.21
C VAL A 200 -5.60 10.73 -10.01
N GLN A 201 -6.06 11.55 -9.06
CA GLN A 201 -5.42 12.83 -8.76
C GLN A 201 -4.02 12.68 -8.18
N LYS A 202 -3.84 11.73 -7.24
CA LYS A 202 -2.55 11.47 -6.58
C LYS A 202 -1.48 10.96 -7.53
N PHE A 203 -1.82 10.00 -8.40
CA PHE A 203 -0.89 9.35 -9.31
C PHE A 203 -0.88 9.94 -10.73
N GLY A 204 -1.89 10.74 -11.07
CA GLY A 204 -2.15 11.20 -12.44
C GLY A 204 -1.05 12.06 -13.03
N ARG A 205 -0.34 12.87 -12.24
CA ARG A 205 0.79 13.65 -12.76
C ARG A 205 1.93 12.76 -13.28
N ILE A 206 2.19 11.64 -12.60
CA ILE A 206 3.24 10.70 -13.00
C ILE A 206 2.83 9.96 -14.25
N LEU A 207 1.57 9.51 -14.33
CA LEU A 207 1.04 8.87 -15.52
C LEU A 207 0.99 9.82 -16.71
N LEU A 208 0.54 11.07 -16.54
CA LEU A 208 0.55 12.06 -17.60
C LEU A 208 1.97 12.36 -18.10
N SER A 209 2.97 12.36 -17.21
CA SER A 209 4.36 12.63 -17.59
C SER A 209 4.97 11.50 -18.45
N ASN A 210 4.53 10.25 -18.23
CA ASN A 210 5.09 9.07 -18.90
C ASN A 210 4.22 8.57 -20.08
N LEU A 211 2.91 8.71 -19.98
CA LEU A 211 1.90 8.26 -20.95
C LEU A 211 0.88 9.39 -21.23
N PRO A 212 1.32 10.53 -21.78
CA PRO A 212 0.48 11.72 -21.86
C PRO A 212 -0.74 11.54 -22.75
N SER A 213 -0.61 10.88 -23.90
CA SER A 213 -1.72 10.63 -24.84
C SER A 213 -2.74 9.68 -24.23
N GLU A 214 -2.30 8.50 -23.84
CA GLU A 214 -3.14 7.40 -23.37
C GLU A 214 -3.84 7.76 -22.06
N PHE A 215 -3.12 8.44 -21.15
CA PHE A 215 -3.72 8.91 -19.92
C PHE A 215 -4.73 10.04 -20.16
N THR A 216 -4.48 10.92 -21.13
CA THR A 216 -5.47 11.95 -21.51
C THR A 216 -6.75 11.31 -22.04
N ASP A 217 -6.64 10.34 -22.94
CA ASP A 217 -7.80 9.62 -23.48
C ASP A 217 -8.57 8.89 -22.37
N PHE A 218 -7.86 8.28 -21.41
CA PHE A 218 -8.46 7.71 -20.21
C PHE A 218 -9.23 8.77 -19.40
N LEU A 219 -8.65 9.94 -19.11
CA LEU A 219 -9.34 11.00 -18.38
C LEU A 219 -10.59 11.50 -19.12
N VAL A 220 -10.54 11.62 -20.44
CA VAL A 220 -11.72 11.99 -21.25
C VAL A 220 -12.81 10.93 -21.09
N SER A 221 -12.45 9.65 -21.22
CA SER A 221 -13.40 8.55 -21.05
C SER A 221 -14.04 8.58 -19.66
N LEU A 222 -13.28 8.95 -18.63
CA LEU A 222 -13.72 9.04 -17.25
C LEU A 222 -14.78 10.16 -17.09
N CYS A 223 -14.52 11.35 -17.66
CA CYS A 223 -15.45 12.47 -17.63
C CYS A 223 -16.75 12.21 -18.43
N VAL A 224 -16.67 11.52 -19.56
CA VAL A 224 -17.84 11.19 -20.39
C VAL A 224 -18.68 10.09 -19.73
N ASN A 225 -18.06 8.99 -19.33
CA ASN A 225 -18.74 7.79 -18.87
C ASN A 225 -19.28 7.92 -17.44
N PHE A 226 -18.51 8.57 -16.55
CA PHE A 226 -18.85 8.68 -15.12
C PHE A 226 -19.33 10.07 -14.72
N LYS A 227 -19.51 10.98 -15.69
CA LYS A 227 -19.95 12.37 -15.48
C LYS A 227 -19.10 13.14 -14.47
N VAL A 228 -17.81 12.83 -14.41
CA VAL A 228 -16.86 13.58 -13.58
C VAL A 228 -16.61 14.95 -14.18
N ASP A 229 -16.59 15.96 -13.32
CA ASP A 229 -16.34 17.33 -13.73
C ASP A 229 -14.92 17.49 -14.32
N PRO A 230 -14.78 17.90 -15.59
CA PRO A 230 -13.49 18.12 -16.24
C PRO A 230 -12.61 19.15 -15.52
N THR A 231 -13.19 20.14 -14.82
CA THR A 231 -12.40 21.18 -14.14
C THR A 231 -11.51 20.59 -13.05
N SER A 232 -11.98 19.50 -12.41
CA SER A 232 -11.27 18.82 -11.33
C SER A 232 -9.91 18.26 -11.75
N MET A 233 -9.71 18.00 -13.05
CA MET A 233 -8.49 17.39 -13.59
C MET A 233 -7.49 18.40 -14.15
N LYS A 234 -7.87 19.68 -14.24
CA LYS A 234 -7.03 20.74 -14.84
C LYS A 234 -5.65 20.83 -14.21
N HIS A 235 -5.55 20.63 -12.89
CA HIS A 235 -4.29 20.72 -12.15
C HIS A 235 -3.28 19.62 -12.54
N LEU A 236 -3.72 18.51 -13.14
CA LEU A 236 -2.83 17.45 -13.60
C LEU A 236 -1.97 17.88 -14.80
N PHE A 237 -2.51 18.77 -15.63
CA PHE A 237 -1.88 19.23 -16.87
C PHE A 237 -0.96 20.45 -16.70
N VAL A 238 -0.62 20.83 -15.47
CA VAL A 238 0.32 21.95 -15.24
C VAL A 238 1.68 21.59 -15.85
N GLY A 239 2.11 22.38 -16.84
CA GLY A 239 3.31 22.13 -17.66
C GLY A 239 3.05 21.38 -18.97
N TYR A 240 1.82 20.92 -19.20
CA TYR A 240 1.40 20.09 -20.34
C TYR A 240 0.21 20.73 -21.08
N SER A 241 0.34 21.99 -21.49
CA SER A 241 -0.75 22.76 -22.09
C SER A 241 -1.34 22.14 -23.35
N GLN A 242 -0.52 21.48 -24.18
CA GLN A 242 -0.99 20.80 -25.40
C GLN A 242 -1.98 19.66 -25.07
N TYR A 243 -1.71 18.91 -24.01
CA TYR A 243 -2.56 17.79 -23.60
C TYR A 243 -3.82 18.28 -22.88
N LEU A 244 -3.77 19.43 -22.22
CA LEU A 244 -4.96 20.08 -21.68
C LEU A 244 -5.93 20.50 -22.78
N VAL A 245 -5.41 21.09 -23.86
CA VAL A 245 -6.22 21.45 -25.04
C VAL A 245 -6.83 20.18 -25.65
N MET A 246 -6.00 19.17 -25.91
CA MET A 246 -6.45 17.88 -26.45
C MET A 246 -7.53 17.21 -25.58
N PHE A 247 -7.36 17.25 -24.26
CA PHE A 247 -8.34 16.74 -23.29
C PHE A 247 -9.71 17.40 -23.47
N TYR A 248 -9.77 18.74 -23.50
CA TYR A 248 -11.02 19.47 -23.64
C TYR A 248 -11.64 19.37 -25.04
N GLU A 249 -10.82 19.31 -26.08
CA GLU A 249 -11.28 19.06 -27.46
C GLU A 249 -11.96 17.69 -27.55
N ASN A 250 -11.26 16.63 -27.13
CA ASN A 250 -11.78 15.26 -27.16
C ASN A 250 -13.03 15.11 -26.27
N TYR A 251 -13.06 15.73 -25.09
CA TYR A 251 -14.24 15.75 -24.23
C TYR A 251 -15.45 16.42 -24.89
N SER A 252 -15.23 17.58 -25.52
CA SER A 252 -16.29 18.32 -26.22
C SER A 252 -16.88 17.49 -27.36
N ILE A 253 -16.01 16.89 -28.17
CA ILE A 253 -16.39 16.05 -29.31
C ILE A 253 -17.19 14.83 -28.84
N LEU A 254 -16.73 14.13 -27.79
CA LEU A 254 -17.39 12.91 -27.34
C LEU A 254 -18.71 13.17 -26.61
N LYS A 255 -18.85 14.29 -25.90
CA LYS A 255 -20.05 14.59 -25.12
C LYS A 255 -21.11 15.37 -25.89
N TYR A 256 -20.70 16.32 -26.74
CA TYR A 256 -21.58 17.27 -27.43
C TYR A 256 -21.50 17.16 -28.97
N GLY A 257 -20.63 16.30 -29.50
CA GLY A 257 -20.40 16.20 -30.94
C GLY A 257 -19.65 17.40 -31.49
N TYR A 258 -19.91 17.73 -32.77
CA TYR A 258 -19.33 18.89 -33.44
C TYR A 258 -20.08 20.21 -33.17
N ASP A 259 -21.05 20.19 -32.24
CA ASP A 259 -21.89 21.34 -31.94
C ASP A 259 -21.22 22.21 -30.86
N ILE A 260 -20.18 22.94 -31.29
CA ILE A 260 -19.25 23.71 -30.43
C ILE A 260 -19.98 24.74 -29.55
N LEU A 261 -21.17 25.20 -29.97
CA LEU A 261 -21.98 26.19 -29.26
C LEU A 261 -22.63 25.66 -27.98
N ASN A 262 -22.75 24.34 -27.81
CA ASN A 262 -23.22 23.70 -26.58
C ASN A 262 -22.07 23.15 -25.72
N SER A 263 -20.83 23.26 -26.21
CA SER A 263 -19.66 22.86 -25.44
C SER A 263 -19.33 23.93 -24.40
N PRO A 264 -19.03 23.57 -23.15
CA PRO A 264 -18.65 24.52 -22.10
C PRO A 264 -17.30 25.23 -22.34
N ILE A 265 -16.77 25.23 -23.57
CA ILE A 265 -15.52 25.89 -23.96
C ILE A 265 -15.47 27.37 -23.55
N GLU A 266 -16.61 28.08 -23.56
CA GLU A 266 -16.68 29.49 -23.13
C GLU A 266 -16.36 29.67 -21.64
N ASP A 267 -16.87 28.81 -20.74
CA ASP A 267 -16.56 28.86 -19.31
C ASP A 267 -15.07 28.58 -19.00
N PHE A 268 -14.35 27.92 -19.93
CA PHE A 268 -12.96 27.50 -19.71
C PHE A 268 -11.90 28.53 -20.11
N PHE A 269 -12.20 29.43 -21.08
CA PHE A 269 -11.28 30.48 -21.53
C PHE A 269 -11.44 31.82 -20.78
N GLU A 270 -12.42 31.96 -19.88
CA GLU A 270 -12.67 33.19 -19.08
C GLU A 270 -11.47 33.68 -18.23
N ILE A 271 -10.39 32.90 -18.11
CA ILE A 271 -9.15 33.37 -17.49
C ILE A 271 -8.55 34.53 -18.28
N LYS A 272 -8.76 34.62 -19.60
CA LYS A 272 -8.24 35.73 -20.41
C LYS A 272 -8.91 37.06 -20.05
N ASP A 273 -10.20 37.05 -19.77
CA ASP A 273 -10.97 38.27 -19.42
C ASP A 273 -10.71 38.74 -17.99
N LYS A 274 -10.43 37.84 -17.05
CA LYS A 274 -10.00 38.23 -15.68
C LYS A 274 -8.58 38.82 -15.66
N ILE A 275 -7.69 38.35 -16.53
CA ILE A 275 -6.34 38.92 -16.66
C ILE A 275 -6.39 40.28 -17.38
N LEU A 276 -7.21 40.44 -18.42
CA LEU A 276 -7.39 41.73 -19.11
C LEU A 276 -8.01 42.79 -18.19
N LYS A 277 -9.07 42.45 -17.42
CA LYS A 277 -9.69 43.37 -16.46
C LYS A 277 -8.75 43.82 -15.33
N ASN A 278 -7.78 42.99 -14.94
CA ASN A 278 -6.76 43.37 -13.94
C ASN A 278 -5.62 44.22 -14.53
N ILE A 279 -5.43 44.22 -15.84
CA ILE A 279 -4.49 45.11 -16.52
C ILE A 279 -5.14 46.48 -16.77
N ASP A 280 -6.43 46.50 -17.14
CA ASP A 280 -7.18 47.75 -17.36
C ASP A 280 -7.38 48.53 -16.04
N ASN A 281 -7.64 47.84 -14.92
CA ASN A 281 -7.82 48.47 -13.60
C ASN A 281 -6.54 49.02 -12.96
N ASN A 282 -5.35 48.77 -13.53
CA ASN A 282 -4.08 49.29 -13.03
C ASN A 282 -3.51 50.44 -13.89
N SER A 283 -4.32 50.98 -14.82
CA SER A 283 -3.91 52.11 -15.67
C SER A 283 -4.48 53.48 -15.27
N ASP A 284 -5.34 53.54 -14.26
CA ASP A 284 -5.95 54.78 -13.76
C ASP A 284 -5.65 55.02 -12.27
N ILE A 285 -4.37 55.25 -11.92
CA ILE A 285 -4.03 56.06 -10.74
C ILE A 285 -2.88 57.03 -11.11
N ASP A 286 -3.14 58.31 -10.85
CA ASP A 286 -2.23 59.45 -10.78
C ASP A 286 -1.87 60.21 -12.08
N LYS A 287 -2.81 61.07 -12.51
CA LYS A 287 -2.46 62.46 -12.85
C LYS A 287 -3.50 63.46 -12.32
N ASN A 288 -3.02 64.29 -11.39
CA ASN A 288 -3.47 65.64 -11.04
C ASN A 288 -4.77 65.75 -10.23
N ASP A 289 -4.62 66.13 -8.95
CA ASP A 289 -4.96 67.50 -8.56
C ASP A 289 -4.20 67.93 -7.30
N ILE A 290 -3.52 69.07 -7.46
CA ILE A 290 -2.80 69.83 -6.44
C ILE A 290 -3.78 70.90 -5.95
N GLU A 291 -3.97 71.05 -4.63
CA GLU A 291 -3.70 72.30 -3.88
C GLU A 291 -4.47 72.43 -2.55
N THR A 292 -3.68 72.70 -1.50
CA THR A 292 -3.96 73.55 -0.31
C THR A 292 -4.91 72.97 0.77
N THR A 293 -4.67 73.01 2.08
CA THR A 293 -3.96 73.94 2.98
C THR A 293 -3.55 73.25 4.31
N ASP A 294 -2.54 73.84 4.96
CA ASP A 294 -2.29 73.89 6.43
C ASP A 294 -1.64 72.72 7.20
N THR A 295 -0.31 72.88 7.36
CA THR A 295 0.60 72.47 8.45
C THR A 295 0.06 72.83 9.86
N PRO A 296 0.61 72.34 11.03
CA PRO A 296 2.05 72.10 11.18
C PRO A 296 2.58 71.10 12.26
N LYS A 297 3.92 70.98 12.24
CA LYS A 297 4.90 70.72 13.32
C LYS A 297 5.46 69.31 13.55
N ASP A 298 6.77 69.28 13.30
CA ASP A 298 7.85 68.80 14.18
C ASP A 298 7.86 67.32 14.59
N ASN A 299 8.75 66.55 13.97
CA ASN A 299 10.03 66.21 14.62
C ASN A 299 10.93 65.39 13.69
N LEU A 300 12.08 65.99 13.34
CA LEU A 300 13.30 65.26 13.02
C LEU A 300 13.71 64.43 14.24
N ILE A 301 14.01 63.14 14.06
CA ILE A 301 15.24 62.50 14.58
C ILE A 301 15.67 61.40 13.59
N LEU A 302 16.74 61.69 12.86
CA LEU A 302 17.68 60.72 12.29
C LEU A 302 18.30 59.88 13.40
N ILE A 303 18.61 58.61 13.16
CA ILE A 303 19.94 58.05 13.43
C ILE A 303 20.11 56.77 12.58
N ASN A 304 21.31 56.67 12.03
CA ASN A 304 21.95 55.58 11.28
C ASN A 304 21.64 54.16 11.76
#